data_AF-A0AAV9ES77-F1
#
_entry.id   AF-A0AAV9ES77-F1
#
_cell.length_a   1.000
_cell.length_b   1.000
_cell.length_c   1.000
_cell.angle_alpha   90.00
_cell.angle_beta   90.00
_cell.angle_gamma   90.00
#
_symmetry.space_group_name_H-M   'P 1'
#
loop_
_entity.id
_entity.type
_entity.pdbx_description
1 polymer ?
#
loop_
_entity_poly.entity_id
_entity_poly.type
_entity_poly.pdbx_seq_one_letter_code
_entity_poly.pdbx_strand_id
1 'polypeptide(L)'
;MGKIAYIAPPGQYTLQDTVLELEFQGVKKEFTMLQTWPVRTPRPVASKLAADTPLLTGQRVLDALFPSVLGGTCAIPGAFGCGKTVISQALSKYSNSDTVVYVGCGERGNEMAEVLMDFPQLTMTLPDGREESVMKRTTLVANTSNMPVAAREASIYTGITIAEYFRDMGYNVSMMADSTSRWAEALREISGRLAEMPADSGYPAYLAARLASFMNVLVK
;
A
#
# COMPACT_ATOMS: atom_id res chain seq x y z
N MET A 1 -27.45 13.26 -10.91
CA MET A 1 -26.10 13.46 -11.51
C MET A 1 -25.75 14.94 -11.39
N GLY A 2 -24.55 15.27 -10.93
CA GLY A 2 -24.07 16.67 -10.91
C GLY A 2 -23.79 17.18 -12.32
N LYS A 3 -23.87 18.50 -12.52
CA LYS A 3 -23.51 19.16 -13.79
C LYS A 3 -22.17 19.87 -13.61
N ILE A 4 -21.29 19.75 -14.60
CA ILE A 4 -20.02 20.50 -14.61
C ILE A 4 -20.35 21.95 -14.94
N ALA A 5 -20.02 22.86 -14.03
CA ALA A 5 -20.21 24.30 -14.20
C ALA A 5 -18.97 24.95 -14.82
N TYR A 6 -17.78 24.48 -14.44
CA TYR A 6 -16.50 24.98 -14.95
C TYR A 6 -15.45 23.86 -14.99
N ILE A 7 -14.59 23.93 -16.01
CA ILE A 7 -13.39 23.09 -16.14
C ILE A 7 -12.22 24.00 -16.49
N ALA A 8 -11.10 23.85 -15.77
CA ALA A 8 -9.90 24.62 -16.05
C ALA A 8 -9.29 24.23 -17.42
N PRO A 9 -8.78 25.21 -18.20
CA PRO A 9 -8.11 24.93 -19.46
C PRO A 9 -6.78 24.17 -19.24
N PRO A 10 -6.19 23.56 -20.28
CA PRO A 10 -4.86 22.95 -20.17
C PRO A 10 -3.80 23.99 -19.78
N GLY A 11 -3.01 23.70 -18.75
CA GLY A 11 -2.01 24.64 -18.22
C GLY A 11 -1.18 24.04 -17.08
N GLN A 12 -0.34 24.88 -16.47
CA GLN A 12 0.39 24.52 -15.26
C GLN A 12 -0.40 24.96 -14.04
N TYR A 13 -0.66 24.03 -13.14
CA TYR A 13 -1.42 24.22 -11.91
C TYR A 13 -0.69 23.59 -10.73
N THR A 14 -0.94 24.10 -9.54
CA THR A 14 -0.54 23.49 -8.28
C THR A 14 -1.62 22.51 -7.78
N LEU A 15 -1.27 21.66 -6.81
CA LEU A 15 -2.21 20.71 -6.21
C LEU A 15 -3.40 21.38 -5.49
N GLN A 16 -3.26 22.66 -5.14
CA GLN A 16 -4.28 23.43 -4.41
C GLN A 16 -5.19 24.24 -5.33
N ASP A 17 -4.86 24.33 -6.62
CA ASP A 17 -5.64 25.12 -7.57
C ASP A 17 -6.95 24.40 -7.91
N THR A 18 -8.05 25.15 -7.98
CA THR A 18 -9.35 24.63 -8.38
C THR A 18 -9.34 24.33 -9.88
N VAL A 19 -9.59 23.06 -10.23
CA VAL A 19 -9.59 22.57 -11.61
C VAL A 19 -10.98 22.26 -12.15
N LEU A 20 -11.96 22.08 -11.26
CA LEU A 20 -13.32 21.68 -11.61
C LEU A 20 -14.33 22.30 -10.63
N GLU A 21 -15.42 22.84 -11.18
CA GLU A 21 -16.60 23.20 -10.39
C GLU A 21 -17.78 22.31 -10.79
N LEU A 22 -18.41 21.69 -9.80
CA LEU A 22 -19.62 20.89 -9.99
C LEU A 22 -20.80 21.57 -9.33
N GLU A 23 -21.91 21.68 -10.06
CA GLU A 23 -23.20 22.08 -9.53
C GLU A 23 -24.04 20.83 -9.25
N PHE A 24 -24.46 20.68 -8.00
CA PHE A 24 -25.36 19.61 -7.57
C PHE A 24 -26.44 20.18 -6.67
N GLN A 25 -27.71 20.01 -7.07
CA GLN A 25 -28.88 20.48 -6.31
C GLN A 25 -28.83 21.98 -5.96
N GLY A 26 -28.29 22.81 -6.86
CA GLY A 26 -28.15 24.26 -6.66
C GLY A 26 -26.95 24.68 -5.80
N VAL A 27 -26.14 23.74 -5.32
CA VAL A 27 -24.89 24.01 -4.61
C VAL A 27 -23.72 23.81 -5.56
N LYS A 28 -22.87 24.86 -5.68
CA LYS A 28 -21.60 24.76 -6.38
C LYS A 28 -20.52 24.29 -5.43
N LYS A 29 -19.75 23.28 -5.85
CA LYS A 29 -18.62 22.75 -5.09
C LYS A 29 -17.38 22.74 -5.98
N GLU A 30 -16.31 23.28 -5.42
CA GLU A 30 -14.99 23.34 -6.04
C GLU A 30 -14.21 22.07 -5.76
N PHE A 31 -13.45 21.63 -6.76
CA PHE A 31 -12.57 20.47 -6.70
C PHE A 31 -11.18 20.83 -7.22
N THR A 32 -10.17 20.44 -6.45
CA THR A 32 -8.76 20.56 -6.80
C THR A 32 -8.23 19.22 -7.31
N MET A 33 -6.96 19.16 -7.72
CA MET A 33 -6.29 17.88 -8.05
C MET A 33 -6.04 17.01 -6.81
N LEU A 34 -6.03 17.59 -5.61
CA LEU A 34 -5.82 16.89 -4.36
C LEU A 34 -7.15 16.44 -3.75
N GLN A 35 -7.23 15.17 -3.42
CA GLN A 35 -8.35 14.61 -2.68
C GLN A 35 -7.91 14.08 -1.31
N THR A 36 -8.72 14.35 -0.29
CA THR A 36 -8.53 13.79 1.05
C THR A 36 -9.40 12.55 1.22
N TRP A 37 -8.81 11.47 1.73
CA TRP A 37 -9.52 10.21 1.97
C TRP A 37 -9.21 9.66 3.36
N PRO A 38 -10.22 9.22 4.15
CA PRO A 38 -9.98 8.63 5.45
C PRO A 38 -9.27 7.27 5.35
N VAL A 39 -8.11 7.12 5.99
CA VAL A 39 -7.27 5.91 5.87
C VAL A 39 -7.89 4.62 6.44
N ARG A 40 -8.91 4.74 7.30
CA ARG A 40 -9.62 3.60 7.91
C ARG A 40 -10.88 3.19 7.14
N THR A 41 -11.24 3.91 6.08
CA THR A 41 -12.40 3.60 5.24
C THR A 41 -11.90 3.11 3.90
N PRO A 42 -12.23 1.87 3.48
CA PRO A 42 -11.81 1.38 2.17
C PRO A 42 -12.43 2.22 1.06
N ARG A 43 -11.71 2.39 -0.05
CA ARG A 43 -12.21 3.15 -1.20
C ARG A 43 -13.35 2.38 -1.88
N PRO A 44 -14.47 3.04 -2.25
CA PRO A 44 -15.62 2.38 -2.85
C PRO A 44 -15.27 1.84 -4.24
N VAL A 45 -15.70 0.61 -4.52
CA VAL A 45 -15.53 -0.07 -5.81
C VAL A 45 -16.89 -0.43 -6.40
N ALA A 46 -16.97 -0.49 -7.73
CA ALA A 46 -18.22 -0.83 -8.43
C ALA A 46 -18.62 -2.30 -8.22
N SER A 47 -17.65 -3.21 -8.35
CA SER A 47 -17.83 -4.65 -8.18
C SER A 47 -16.47 -5.31 -7.91
N LYS A 48 -16.45 -6.39 -7.13
CA LYS A 48 -15.25 -7.23 -6.98
C LYS A 48 -15.22 -8.31 -8.05
N LEU A 49 -14.07 -8.51 -8.67
CA LEU A 49 -13.83 -9.48 -9.72
C LEU A 49 -12.87 -10.56 -9.24
N ALA A 50 -13.05 -11.78 -9.74
CA ALA A 50 -12.08 -12.85 -9.49
C ALA A 50 -10.78 -12.55 -10.25
N ALA A 51 -9.64 -12.71 -9.58
CA ALA A 51 -8.33 -12.54 -10.19
C ALA A 51 -7.97 -13.77 -11.05
N ASP A 52 -7.66 -13.53 -12.32
CA ASP A 52 -7.28 -14.55 -13.32
C ASP A 52 -5.86 -14.37 -13.87
N THR A 53 -5.27 -13.19 -13.66
CA THR A 53 -3.93 -12.85 -14.16
C THR A 53 -2.86 -13.18 -13.11
N PRO A 54 -1.81 -13.94 -13.45
CA PRO A 54 -0.74 -14.26 -12.51
C PRO A 54 0.14 -13.04 -12.19
N LEU A 55 0.57 -12.94 -10.93
CA LEU A 55 1.62 -12.03 -10.50
C LEU A 55 2.96 -12.73 -10.76
N LEU A 56 3.70 -12.22 -11.73
CA LEU A 56 5.04 -12.73 -12.03
C LEU A 56 6.01 -12.12 -11.04
N THR A 57 6.65 -12.94 -10.22
CA THR A 57 7.63 -12.47 -9.22
C THR A 57 9.05 -12.43 -9.78
N GLY A 58 9.31 -13.15 -10.88
CA GLY A 58 10.63 -13.33 -11.47
C GLY A 58 11.45 -14.42 -10.76
N GLN A 59 10.92 -15.03 -9.70
CA GLN A 59 11.56 -16.13 -8.99
C GLN A 59 10.93 -17.46 -9.39
N ARG A 60 11.73 -18.34 -9.98
CA ARG A 60 11.27 -19.67 -10.46
C ARG A 60 10.52 -20.47 -9.41
N VAL A 61 10.96 -20.41 -8.15
CA VAL A 61 10.33 -21.16 -7.05
C VAL A 61 8.94 -20.61 -6.70
N LEU A 62 8.77 -19.28 -6.68
CA LEU A 62 7.50 -18.63 -6.38
C LEU A 62 6.54 -18.79 -7.56
N ASP A 63 7.02 -18.55 -8.78
CA ASP A 63 6.17 -18.59 -9.97
C ASP A 63 5.73 -20.02 -10.35
N ALA A 64 6.52 -21.05 -10.03
CA ALA A 64 6.18 -22.44 -10.36
C ALA A 64 5.47 -23.20 -9.23
N LEU A 65 5.94 -23.11 -7.98
CA LEU A 65 5.43 -23.94 -6.88
C LEU A 65 4.33 -23.24 -6.08
N PHE A 66 4.41 -21.91 -5.94
CA PHE A 66 3.50 -21.11 -5.12
C PHE A 66 3.01 -19.86 -5.87
N PRO A 67 2.37 -20.02 -7.05
CA PRO A 67 2.01 -18.90 -7.89
C PRO A 67 1.02 -17.97 -7.16
N SER A 68 1.26 -16.67 -7.28
CA SER A 68 0.35 -15.63 -6.81
C SER A 68 -0.37 -14.98 -8.00
N VAL A 69 -1.50 -14.34 -7.75
CA VAL A 69 -2.29 -13.63 -8.77
C VAL A 69 -2.34 -12.14 -8.48
N LEU A 70 -2.54 -11.31 -9.52
CA LEU A 70 -2.73 -9.87 -9.36
C LEU A 70 -4.05 -9.59 -8.61
N GLY A 71 -3.97 -8.92 -7.46
CA GLY A 71 -5.10 -8.77 -6.53
C GLY A 71 -5.31 -9.95 -5.58
N GLY A 72 -4.39 -10.92 -5.61
CA GLY A 72 -4.32 -11.98 -4.61
C GLY A 72 -3.62 -11.52 -3.33
N THR A 73 -3.73 -12.35 -2.29
CA THR A 73 -3.02 -12.16 -1.02
C THR A 73 -1.96 -13.23 -0.84
N CYS A 74 -0.77 -12.83 -0.42
CA CYS A 74 0.35 -13.73 -0.14
C CYS A 74 0.98 -13.36 1.20
N ALA A 75 1.44 -14.36 1.94
CA ALA A 75 2.17 -14.18 3.18
C ALA A 75 3.51 -14.90 3.08
N ILE A 76 4.59 -14.20 3.44
CA ILE A 76 5.95 -14.74 3.46
C ILE A 76 6.40 -14.80 4.93
N PRO A 77 6.08 -15.87 5.66
CA PRO A 77 6.57 -16.06 7.01
C PRO A 77 8.07 -16.38 6.99
N GLY A 78 8.80 -15.93 8.02
CA GLY A 78 10.21 -16.27 8.16
C GLY A 78 10.89 -15.53 9.30
N ALA A 79 11.96 -16.12 9.84
CA ALA A 79 12.75 -15.49 10.88
C ALA A 79 13.54 -14.27 10.34
N PHE A 80 14.11 -13.49 11.25
CA PHE A 80 14.99 -12.37 10.89
C PHE A 80 16.21 -12.88 10.12
N GLY A 81 16.62 -12.18 9.05
CA GLY A 81 17.75 -12.58 8.21
C GLY A 81 17.49 -13.68 7.19
N CYS A 82 16.27 -14.22 7.09
CA CYS A 82 15.93 -15.27 6.10
C CYS A 82 15.70 -14.73 4.66
N GLY A 83 16.05 -13.48 4.36
CA GLY A 83 15.90 -12.91 3.01
C GLY A 83 14.51 -12.38 2.65
N LYS A 84 13.64 -12.08 3.63
CA LYS A 84 12.30 -11.51 3.37
C LYS A 84 12.39 -10.20 2.57
N THR A 85 13.23 -9.27 3.01
CA THR A 85 13.44 -7.98 2.34
C THR A 85 14.03 -8.15 0.93
N VAL A 86 14.89 -9.16 0.73
CA VAL A 86 15.44 -9.50 -0.59
C VAL A 86 14.33 -9.96 -1.54
N ILE A 87 13.38 -10.77 -1.07
CA ILE A 87 12.22 -11.18 -1.88
C ILE A 87 11.34 -9.96 -2.19
N SER A 88 11.08 -9.08 -1.21
CA SER A 88 10.33 -7.84 -1.43
C SER A 88 11.01 -6.93 -2.46
N GLN A 89 12.33 -6.75 -2.39
CA GLN A 89 13.12 -6.01 -3.39
C GLN A 89 13.06 -6.66 -4.77
N ALA A 90 13.16 -7.99 -4.84
CA ALA A 90 13.05 -8.71 -6.11
C ALA A 90 11.67 -8.52 -6.73
N LEU A 91 10.60 -8.60 -5.92
CA LEU A 91 9.24 -8.37 -6.37
C LEU A 91 9.04 -6.91 -6.80
N SER A 92 9.64 -5.92 -6.12
CA SER A 92 9.51 -4.51 -6.52
C SER A 92 10.21 -4.21 -7.84
N LYS A 93 11.25 -4.98 -8.19
CA LYS A 93 11.99 -4.83 -9.44
C LYS A 93 11.40 -5.61 -10.60
N TYR A 94 11.12 -6.89 -10.41
CA TYR A 94 10.78 -7.82 -11.49
C TYR A 94 9.27 -8.06 -11.64
N SER A 95 8.44 -7.53 -10.74
CA SER A 95 7.00 -7.73 -10.87
C SER A 95 6.40 -7.06 -12.10
N ASN A 96 5.40 -7.73 -12.67
CA ASN A 96 4.49 -7.19 -13.68
C ASN A 96 3.43 -6.23 -13.11
N SER A 97 3.70 -5.63 -11.94
CA SER A 97 2.83 -4.59 -11.35
C SER A 97 3.22 -3.21 -11.88
N ASP A 98 2.24 -2.33 -12.09
CA ASP A 98 2.46 -0.98 -12.60
C ASP A 98 3.02 -0.06 -11.51
N THR A 99 2.55 -0.22 -10.27
CA THR A 99 2.96 0.58 -9.11
C THR A 99 3.21 -0.32 -7.91
N VAL A 100 4.20 0.03 -7.10
CA VAL A 100 4.55 -0.70 -5.88
C VAL A 100 4.38 0.21 -4.67
N VAL A 101 3.75 -0.30 -3.63
CA VAL A 101 3.63 0.41 -2.34
C VAL A 101 4.33 -0.42 -1.28
N TYR A 102 5.41 0.11 -0.72
CA TYR A 102 6.15 -0.56 0.35
C TYR A 102 5.91 0.15 1.67
N VAL A 103 5.43 -0.59 2.66
CA VAL A 103 5.19 -0.12 4.02
C VAL A 103 6.15 -0.80 4.97
N GLY A 104 7.11 -0.04 5.46
CA GLY A 104 7.97 -0.42 6.58
C GLY A 104 7.25 -0.13 7.90
N CYS A 105 6.85 -1.15 8.66
CA CYS A 105 6.16 -1.04 9.93
C CYS A 105 7.01 -1.61 11.07
N GLY A 106 7.66 -0.72 11.82
CA GLY A 106 8.45 -1.12 12.99
C GLY A 106 9.78 -1.79 12.64
N GLU A 107 10.27 -1.59 11.42
CA GLU A 107 11.57 -2.09 10.95
C GLU A 107 12.72 -1.30 11.59
N ARG A 108 13.91 -1.91 11.60
CA ARG A 108 15.08 -1.22 12.15
C ARG A 108 15.46 -0.05 11.25
N GLY A 109 15.93 1.04 11.85
CA GLY A 109 16.33 2.24 11.11
C GLY A 109 17.38 1.95 10.03
N ASN A 110 18.30 1.01 10.30
CA ASN A 110 19.32 0.60 9.33
C ASN A 110 18.73 -0.14 8.12
N GLU A 111 17.77 -1.04 8.34
CA GLU A 111 17.09 -1.77 7.25
C GLU A 111 16.29 -0.80 6.37
N MET A 112 15.61 0.18 6.98
CA MET A 112 14.93 1.23 6.21
C MET A 112 15.89 2.15 5.47
N ALA A 113 17.06 2.47 6.04
CA ALA A 113 18.07 3.27 5.36
C ALA A 113 18.67 2.54 4.15
N GLU A 114 18.92 1.23 4.27
CA GLU A 114 19.37 0.37 3.17
C GLU A 114 18.35 0.37 2.03
N VAL A 115 17.06 0.15 2.33
CA VAL A 115 15.97 0.25 1.34
C VAL A 115 15.96 1.62 0.65
N LEU A 116 16.13 2.72 1.39
CA LEU A 116 16.13 4.08 0.83
C LEU A 116 17.38 4.37 -0.02
N MET A 117 18.51 3.74 0.27
CA MET A 117 19.73 3.87 -0.53
C MET A 117 19.70 3.00 -1.79
N ASP A 118 19.17 1.79 -1.69
CA ASP A 118 19.18 0.81 -2.78
C ASP A 118 18.11 1.10 -3.83
N PHE A 119 16.89 1.46 -3.41
CA PHE A 119 15.75 1.62 -4.33
C PHE A 119 15.99 2.65 -5.45
N PRO A 120 16.64 3.81 -5.19
CA PRO A 120 17.00 4.75 -6.25
C PRO A 120 18.02 4.19 -7.25
N GLN A 121 18.94 3.33 -6.80
CA GLN A 121 19.99 2.71 -7.64
C GLN A 121 19.43 1.58 -8.52
N LEU A 122 18.30 1.00 -8.13
CA LEU A 122 17.64 -0.02 -8.92
C LEU A 122 16.97 0.62 -10.15
N THR A 123 17.45 0.26 -11.33
CA THR A 123 16.81 0.57 -12.61
C THR A 123 15.99 -0.62 -13.11
N MET A 124 14.94 -0.31 -13.85
CA MET A 124 14.15 -1.28 -14.61
C MET A 124 14.03 -0.83 -16.06
N THR A 125 14.01 -1.78 -16.98
CA THR A 125 13.70 -1.53 -18.38
C THR A 125 12.19 -1.56 -18.55
N LEU A 126 11.60 -0.43 -18.91
CA LEU A 126 10.20 -0.32 -19.27
C LEU A 126 9.92 -1.08 -20.59
N PRO A 127 8.64 -1.42 -20.87
CA PRO A 127 8.26 -2.07 -22.14
C PRO A 127 8.65 -1.29 -23.40
N ASP A 128 8.85 0.03 -23.28
CA ASP A 128 9.30 0.92 -24.34
C ASP A 128 10.84 0.99 -24.50
N GLY A 129 11.57 0.16 -23.73
CA GLY A 129 13.03 0.06 -23.77
C GLY A 129 13.77 1.11 -22.94
N ARG A 130 13.08 2.05 -22.28
CA ARG A 130 13.72 3.06 -21.43
C ARG A 130 14.09 2.48 -20.07
N GLU A 131 15.27 2.84 -19.57
CA GLU A 131 15.62 2.57 -18.18
C GLU A 131 15.11 3.69 -17.28
N GLU A 132 14.29 3.31 -16.30
CA GLU A 132 13.84 4.22 -15.25
C GLU A 132 14.14 3.64 -13.87
N SER A 133 14.38 4.53 -12.89
CA SER A 133 14.54 4.13 -11.50
C SER A 133 13.23 3.55 -10.97
N VAL A 134 13.32 2.44 -10.24
CA VAL A 134 12.19 1.79 -9.56
C VAL A 134 11.49 2.76 -8.60
N MET A 135 12.21 3.76 -8.08
CA MET A 135 11.66 4.78 -7.19
C MET A 135 10.55 5.63 -7.84
N LYS A 136 10.54 5.81 -9.17
CA LYS A 136 9.50 6.61 -9.85
C LYS A 136 8.10 5.98 -9.77
N ARG A 137 8.03 4.65 -9.68
CA ARG A 137 6.77 3.89 -9.56
C ARG A 137 6.51 3.33 -8.17
N THR A 138 7.37 3.65 -7.21
CA THR A 138 7.32 3.08 -5.86
C THR A 138 7.00 4.15 -4.84
N THR A 139 5.98 3.90 -4.01
CA THR A 139 5.69 4.73 -2.84
C THR A 139 6.19 4.04 -1.58
N LEU A 140 7.04 4.72 -0.81
CA LEU A 140 7.59 4.21 0.45
C LEU A 140 6.89 4.88 1.65
N VAL A 141 6.32 4.07 2.54
CA VAL A 141 5.82 4.49 3.85
C VAL A 141 6.78 3.95 4.91
N ALA A 142 7.67 4.81 5.40
CA ALA A 142 8.70 4.44 6.35
C ALA A 142 8.27 4.71 7.79
N ASN A 143 8.19 3.67 8.60
CA ASN A 143 7.94 3.80 10.03
C ASN A 143 8.90 2.89 10.81
N THR A 144 9.84 3.51 11.51
CA THR A 144 10.92 2.78 12.21
C THR A 144 10.49 2.29 13.58
N SER A 145 11.22 1.34 14.15
CA SER A 145 10.98 0.84 15.51
C SER A 145 10.99 1.92 16.59
N ASN A 146 11.65 3.05 16.37
CA ASN A 146 11.74 4.14 17.36
C ASN A 146 10.54 5.11 17.30
N MET A 147 9.71 5.01 16.26
CA MET A 147 8.53 5.87 16.11
C MET A 147 7.34 5.38 16.96
N PRO A 148 6.35 6.24 17.24
CA PRO A 148 5.21 5.91 18.08
C PRO A 148 4.43 4.67 17.62
N VAL A 149 3.96 3.88 18.58
CA VAL A 149 3.19 2.65 18.34
C VAL A 149 1.91 2.92 17.54
N ALA A 150 1.24 4.04 17.80
CA ALA A 150 0.07 4.46 17.02
C ALA A 150 0.40 4.72 15.54
N ALA A 151 1.61 5.22 15.25
CA ALA A 151 2.06 5.41 13.87
C ALA A 151 2.28 4.07 13.15
N ARG A 152 2.60 2.98 13.87
CA ARG A 152 2.72 1.62 13.31
C ARG A 152 1.39 1.06 12.85
N GLU A 153 0.33 1.30 13.61
CA GLU A 153 -1.01 0.98 13.13
C GLU A 153 -1.39 1.84 11.93
N ALA A 154 -1.14 3.16 12.00
CA ALA A 154 -1.52 4.08 10.94
C ALA A 154 -0.76 3.85 9.62
N SER A 155 0.52 3.45 9.66
CA SER A 155 1.34 3.28 8.45
C SER A 155 0.79 2.21 7.51
N ILE A 156 0.26 1.11 8.05
CA ILE A 156 -0.37 0.05 7.27
C ILE A 156 -1.64 0.56 6.57
N TYR A 157 -2.50 1.28 7.30
CA TYR A 157 -3.71 1.88 6.74
C TYR A 157 -3.43 2.98 5.71
N THR A 158 -2.38 3.77 5.91
CA THR A 158 -1.95 4.75 4.91
C THR A 158 -1.47 4.07 3.64
N GLY A 159 -0.63 3.05 3.75
CA GLY A 159 -0.13 2.33 2.58
C GLY A 159 -1.23 1.64 1.77
N ILE A 160 -2.20 1.01 2.45
CA ILE A 160 -3.32 0.39 1.73
C ILE A 160 -4.20 1.43 1.04
N THR A 161 -4.43 2.59 1.67
CA THR A 161 -5.21 3.68 1.06
C THR A 161 -4.52 4.23 -0.19
N ILE A 162 -3.19 4.34 -0.17
CA ILE A 162 -2.40 4.72 -1.35
C ILE A 162 -2.50 3.65 -2.44
N ALA A 163 -2.41 2.37 -2.06
CA ALA A 163 -2.56 1.27 -3.01
C ALA A 163 -3.94 1.25 -3.67
N GLU A 164 -5.01 1.46 -2.89
CA GLU A 164 -6.37 1.58 -3.40
C GLU A 164 -6.54 2.80 -4.32
N TYR A 165 -5.87 3.92 -4.03
CA TYR A 165 -5.92 5.09 -4.88
C TYR A 165 -5.36 4.82 -6.29
N PHE A 166 -4.21 4.13 -6.37
CA PHE A 166 -3.64 3.74 -7.66
C PHE A 166 -4.46 2.64 -8.35
N ARG A 167 -5.04 1.72 -7.59
CA ARG A 167 -6.00 0.72 -8.11
C ARG A 167 -7.20 1.39 -8.77
N ASP A 168 -7.76 2.44 -8.16
CA ASP A 168 -8.92 3.17 -8.69
C ASP A 168 -8.61 3.91 -10.01
N MET A 169 -7.34 4.18 -10.31
CA MET A 169 -6.90 4.68 -11.62
C MET A 169 -6.83 3.60 -12.71
N GLY A 170 -7.00 2.31 -12.33
CA GLY A 170 -6.89 1.17 -13.22
C GLY A 170 -5.50 0.52 -13.28
N TYR A 171 -4.56 0.94 -12.44
CA TYR A 171 -3.23 0.32 -12.36
C TYR A 171 -3.24 -0.97 -11.53
N ASN A 172 -2.38 -1.92 -11.90
CA ASN A 172 -2.11 -3.10 -11.08
C ASN A 172 -1.09 -2.75 -10.00
N VAL A 173 -1.52 -2.75 -8.74
CA VAL A 173 -0.71 -2.30 -7.62
C VAL A 173 -0.29 -3.48 -6.75
N SER A 174 1.00 -3.57 -6.41
CA SER A 174 1.51 -4.52 -5.43
C SER A 174 1.86 -3.80 -4.13
N MET A 175 1.20 -4.19 -3.03
CA MET A 175 1.50 -3.68 -1.69
C MET A 175 2.35 -4.68 -0.91
N MET A 176 3.45 -4.20 -0.32
CA MET A 176 4.31 -4.95 0.60
C MET A 176 4.20 -4.35 2.00
N ALA A 177 3.92 -5.18 2.99
CA ALA A 177 3.86 -4.77 4.39
C ALA A 177 4.93 -5.52 5.19
N ASP A 178 6.06 -4.86 5.47
CA ASP A 178 7.17 -5.41 6.25
C ASP A 178 7.32 -4.60 7.55
N SER A 179 6.92 -5.06 8.73
CA SER A 179 6.37 -6.38 9.05
C SER A 179 5.00 -6.31 9.70
N THR A 180 4.12 -7.22 9.30
CA THR A 180 2.79 -7.39 9.88
C THR A 180 2.83 -7.93 11.32
N SER A 181 3.91 -8.63 11.70
CA SER A 181 4.14 -9.07 13.08
C SER A 181 4.36 -7.89 14.03
N ARG A 182 5.14 -6.88 13.62
CA ARG A 182 5.35 -5.65 14.42
C ARG A 182 4.09 -4.82 14.52
N TRP A 183 3.23 -4.86 13.51
CA TRP A 183 1.89 -4.28 13.59
C TRP A 183 1.02 -5.00 14.63
N ALA A 184 1.02 -6.34 14.66
CA ALA A 184 0.29 -7.10 15.68
C ALA A 184 0.81 -6.82 17.10
N GLU A 185 2.12 -6.72 17.29
CA GLU A 185 2.73 -6.31 18.56
C GLU A 185 2.32 -4.90 18.98
N ALA A 186 2.22 -3.96 18.02
CA ALA A 186 1.74 -2.61 18.27
C ALA A 186 0.28 -2.62 18.77
N LEU A 187 -0.58 -3.44 18.16
CA LEU A 187 -1.96 -3.61 18.63
C LEU A 187 -2.03 -4.21 20.03
N ARG A 188 -1.15 -5.17 20.35
CA ARG A 188 -1.01 -5.72 21.70
C ARG A 188 -0.61 -4.66 22.72
N GLU A 189 0.35 -3.81 22.40
CA GLU A 189 0.80 -2.76 23.32
C GLU A 189 -0.30 -1.70 23.55
N ILE A 190 -1.04 -1.32 22.51
CA ILE A 190 -2.17 -0.39 22.61
C ILE A 190 -3.28 -0.99 23.48
N SER A 191 -3.66 -2.24 23.22
CA SER A 191 -4.69 -2.96 23.98
C SER A 191 -4.30 -3.10 25.47
N GLY A 192 -3.03 -3.41 25.75
CA GLY A 192 -2.51 -3.46 27.11
C GLY A 192 -2.56 -2.12 27.83
N ARG A 193 -2.28 -1.00 27.14
CA ARG A 193 -2.40 0.36 27.71
C ARG A 193 -3.86 0.74 27.99
N LEU A 194 -4.80 0.21 27.22
CA LEU A 194 -6.24 0.40 27.41
C LEU A 194 -6.82 -0.55 28.48
N ALA A 195 -5.99 -1.41 29.09
CA ALA A 195 -6.40 -2.42 30.06
C ALA A 195 -7.52 -3.35 29.53
N GLU A 196 -7.52 -3.59 28.22
CA GLU A 196 -8.43 -4.56 27.62
C GLU A 196 -8.01 -5.98 28.01
N MET A 197 -8.98 -6.88 28.11
CA MET A 197 -8.68 -8.28 28.40
C MET A 197 -7.93 -8.92 27.22
N PRO A 198 -6.71 -9.43 27.43
CA PRO A 198 -5.98 -10.10 26.37
C PRO A 198 -6.62 -11.44 26.03
N ALA A 199 -6.50 -11.83 24.77
CA ALA A 199 -6.74 -13.20 24.31
C ALA A 199 -5.43 -14.01 24.42
N ASP A 200 -5.16 -14.87 23.44
CA ASP A 200 -3.96 -15.70 23.43
C ASP A 200 -2.68 -14.87 23.30
N SER A 201 -1.63 -15.27 24.03
CA SER A 201 -0.28 -14.71 23.98
C SER A 201 -0.21 -13.17 24.18
N GLY A 202 -1.22 -12.62 24.84
CA GLY A 202 -1.34 -11.18 25.14
C GLY A 202 -1.95 -10.36 24.01
N TYR A 203 -2.32 -10.94 22.87
CA TYR A 203 -2.92 -10.18 21.75
C TYR A 203 -4.38 -9.81 22.03
N PRO A 204 -4.89 -8.70 21.44
CA PRO A 204 -6.30 -8.34 21.56
C PRO A 204 -7.19 -9.34 20.83
N ALA A 205 -8.41 -9.55 21.33
CA ALA A 205 -9.40 -10.42 20.70
C ALA A 205 -9.75 -10.02 19.25
N TYR A 206 -9.62 -8.74 18.91
CA TYR A 206 -9.90 -8.22 17.57
C TYR A 206 -8.76 -8.35 16.56
N LEU A 207 -7.62 -8.95 16.93
CA LEU A 207 -6.46 -9.09 16.02
C LEU A 207 -6.85 -9.82 14.72
N ALA A 208 -7.57 -10.94 14.83
CA ALA A 208 -8.01 -11.71 13.67
C ALA A 208 -8.93 -10.89 12.75
N ALA A 209 -9.85 -10.11 13.34
CA ALA A 209 -10.74 -9.23 12.57
C ALA A 209 -9.97 -8.13 11.83
N ARG A 210 -8.94 -7.54 12.45
CA ARG A 210 -8.08 -6.54 11.82
C ARG A 210 -7.26 -7.13 10.67
N LEU A 211 -6.66 -8.29 10.86
CA LEU A 211 -5.91 -9.00 9.82
C LEU A 211 -6.82 -9.39 8.65
N ALA A 212 -7.99 -9.95 8.93
CA ALA A 212 -8.96 -10.31 7.90
C ALA A 212 -9.44 -9.08 7.11
N SER A 213 -9.76 -7.99 7.82
CA SER A 213 -10.12 -6.73 7.17
C SER A 213 -8.99 -6.20 6.30
N PHE A 214 -7.74 -6.30 6.74
CA PHE A 214 -6.58 -5.86 5.97
C PHE A 214 -6.38 -6.70 4.70
N MET A 215 -6.40 -8.02 4.83
CA MET A 215 -6.16 -8.95 3.70
C MET A 215 -7.31 -8.89 2.67
N ASN A 216 -8.56 -8.68 3.09
CA ASN A 216 -9.73 -8.70 2.21
C ASN A 216 -9.94 -7.42 1.39
N VAL A 217 -9.14 -6.37 1.64
CA VAL A 217 -9.26 -5.07 0.96
C VAL A 217 -8.61 -5.08 -0.43
N LEU A 218 -7.55 -5.86 -0.63
CA LEU A 218 -6.77 -5.85 -1.88
C LEU A 218 -7.32 -6.75 -3.00
N VAL A 219 -8.56 -7.23 -2.87
CA VAL A 219 -9.22 -8.02 -3.93
C VAL A 219 -9.74 -7.08 -5.01
N LYS A 220 -9.41 -7.41 -6.26
CA LYS A 220 -9.77 -6.67 -7.49
C LYS A 220 -11.28 -6.52 -7.66
#